data_AF-A0A4S9DCQ0-F1
#
_entry.id   AF-A0A4S9DCQ0-F1
#
_cell.length_a   1.000
_cell.length_b   1.000
_cell.length_c   1.000
_cell.angle_alpha   90.00
_cell.angle_beta   90.00
_cell.angle_gamma   90.00
#
_symmetry.space_group_name_H-M   'P 1'
#
loop_
_entity.id
_entity.type
_entity.pdbx_description
1 polymer ?
#
loop_
_entity_poly.entity_id
_entity_poly.type
_entity_poly.pdbx_seq_one_letter_code
_entity_poly.pdbx_strand_id
1 'polypeptide(L)'
;MKTQTIIATVLCLAHSQSVLAATDQLVLEDATVGFKTPKHVAVVGAGSAGSSTAYFLRKYSQERGISLNITVYERDGHIGGRSTTVGVYGDEQNPVELGASIFVEVNHNLVDAAKEFNLSTSGIRELRSKGPVLGVWNGRDFVYIQSAGGSWWDTAKLFWKYGLAPLKTVNLMKATVGKFLKMYEEPYFPWKSLSQVAYDLGLTAATASTGEQFLEQNGIGKLFAQDIVQASTRVNYAQNLPLLHGLEAMVCMATDGAQAIDGGNWQIFSNMLSAAQATVHLNRTVSRLAKLNNNKYSISTKKQGSKTEALDQQIFDEVVLAGPLQYSDIDFDPKPRHLPDSIPYVQLHVTVFTSKHALSPRAFNLSSEKLVPQVVLTTLPPGEHHGSSPEGVGLPGFFSISLLRPSMDTREGRGELEYLYKVFSPAPLNDTFLANILGLAEKATIDKEDISWQYRKVWNSYPYEYPRVTFEELQLDEGLWYTAGIESFISTMETSSLMGKNIARLMVDGWES
;
A
#
# COMPACT_ATOMS: atom_id res chain seq x y z
N MET A 1 49.18 17.05 -10.46
CA MET A 1 50.40 16.27 -10.14
C MET A 1 50.11 14.81 -10.39
N LYS A 2 50.74 14.28 -11.45
CA LYS A 2 51.07 12.88 -11.81
C LYS A 2 49.99 11.80 -11.57
N THR A 3 49.18 11.38 -12.55
CA THR A 3 49.43 10.43 -13.68
C THR A 3 50.22 9.17 -13.32
N GLN A 4 49.63 7.97 -13.49
CA GLN A 4 49.85 7.10 -14.67
C GLN A 4 49.16 5.73 -14.57
N THR A 5 48.46 5.40 -15.64
CA THR A 5 48.04 4.10 -16.15
C THR A 5 49.23 3.15 -16.37
N ILE A 6 49.12 1.86 -16.01
CA ILE A 6 49.86 0.77 -16.68
C ILE A 6 48.94 -0.44 -16.87
N ILE A 7 48.69 -0.74 -18.14
CA ILE A 7 48.20 -2.03 -18.67
C ILE A 7 49.42 -2.90 -18.90
N ALA A 8 49.38 -4.19 -18.53
CA ALA A 8 50.33 -5.18 -19.02
C ALA A 8 49.64 -6.54 -19.24
N THR A 9 49.59 -6.91 -20.52
CA THR A 9 49.20 -8.19 -21.09
C THR A 9 50.29 -9.24 -20.86
N VAL A 10 49.94 -10.48 -20.50
CA VAL A 10 50.81 -11.65 -20.70
C VAL A 10 49.99 -12.80 -21.30
N LEU A 11 50.33 -13.15 -22.54
CA LEU A 11 50.02 -14.40 -23.21
C LEU A 11 51.06 -15.45 -22.80
N CYS A 12 50.66 -16.71 -22.58
CA CYS A 12 51.01 -17.85 -23.45
C CYS A 12 50.91 -19.24 -22.78
N LEU A 13 50.30 -20.13 -23.56
CA LEU A 13 50.68 -21.53 -23.86
C LEU A 13 50.26 -22.66 -22.92
N ALA A 14 49.30 -23.41 -23.46
CA ALA A 14 48.95 -24.78 -23.12
C ALA A 14 50.15 -25.73 -23.19
N HIS A 15 50.18 -26.69 -22.28
CA HIS A 15 50.91 -27.96 -22.45
C HIS A 15 49.94 -29.10 -22.17
N SER A 16 49.81 -29.95 -23.18
CA SER A 16 49.13 -31.23 -23.19
C SER A 16 49.88 -32.25 -22.33
N GLN A 17 49.15 -32.96 -21.47
CA GLN A 17 49.59 -34.23 -20.90
C GLN A 17 48.63 -35.33 -21.35
N SER A 18 49.18 -36.27 -22.10
CA SER A 18 48.60 -37.55 -22.46
C SER A 18 48.93 -38.57 -21.36
N VAL A 19 47.91 -39.21 -20.79
CA VAL A 19 48.07 -40.51 -20.09
C VAL A 19 46.91 -41.42 -20.49
N LEU A 20 47.27 -42.66 -20.83
CA LEU A 20 46.43 -43.74 -21.34
C LEU A 20 45.59 -44.44 -20.26
N ALA A 21 44.53 -45.08 -20.76
CA ALA A 21 43.86 -46.30 -20.27
C ALA A 21 42.78 -46.18 -19.19
N ALA A 22 41.52 -46.37 -19.60
CA ALA A 22 40.77 -47.61 -19.35
C ALA A 22 39.47 -47.59 -20.17
N THR A 23 39.26 -48.64 -20.95
CA THR A 23 37.97 -48.94 -21.61
C THR A 23 37.01 -49.50 -20.57
N ASP A 24 36.22 -48.62 -19.95
CA ASP A 24 34.94 -49.01 -19.36
C ASP A 24 33.84 -48.40 -20.21
N GLN A 25 33.16 -49.26 -20.95
CA GLN A 25 31.97 -48.90 -21.70
C GLN A 25 30.84 -48.70 -20.69
N LEU A 26 30.75 -47.49 -20.14
CA LEU A 26 29.55 -47.01 -19.46
C LEU A 26 28.41 -47.07 -20.47
N VAL A 27 27.51 -48.02 -20.28
CA VAL A 27 26.18 -48.00 -20.87
C VAL A 27 25.57 -46.67 -20.44
N LEU A 28 25.46 -45.73 -21.39
CA LEU A 28 24.59 -44.57 -21.24
C LEU A 28 23.18 -45.15 -21.08
N GLU A 29 22.73 -45.33 -19.84
CA GLU A 29 21.31 -45.28 -19.55
C GLU A 29 20.83 -43.98 -20.16
N ASP A 30 19.90 -44.13 -21.10
CA ASP A 30 19.15 -43.05 -21.69
C ASP A 30 18.59 -42.23 -20.53
N ALA A 31 19.26 -41.11 -20.23
CA ALA A 31 18.76 -40.11 -19.32
C ALA A 31 17.53 -39.57 -20.03
N THR A 32 16.41 -40.26 -19.84
CA THR A 32 15.09 -39.70 -20.04
C THR A 32 15.10 -38.43 -19.21
N VAL A 33 15.38 -37.31 -19.89
CA VAL A 33 15.15 -35.98 -19.37
C VAL A 33 13.64 -35.94 -19.19
N GLY A 34 13.18 -36.44 -18.05
CA GLY A 34 11.81 -36.31 -17.62
C GLY A 34 11.58 -34.82 -17.53
N PHE A 35 10.99 -34.24 -18.57
CA PHE A 35 10.52 -32.87 -18.53
C PHE A 35 9.57 -32.80 -17.34
N LYS A 36 10.04 -32.27 -16.21
CA LYS A 36 9.19 -32.01 -15.06
C LYS A 36 8.08 -31.10 -15.56
N THR A 37 6.85 -31.63 -15.56
CA THR A 37 5.68 -30.89 -15.99
C THR A 37 5.63 -29.57 -15.21
N PRO A 38 5.49 -28.42 -15.89
CA PRO A 38 5.47 -27.14 -15.21
C PRO A 38 4.39 -27.11 -14.12
N LYS A 39 4.70 -26.50 -12.98
CA LYS A 39 3.67 -26.16 -11.99
C LYS A 39 2.75 -25.10 -12.59
N HIS A 40 1.46 -25.23 -12.38
CA HIS A 40 0.45 -24.27 -12.82
C HIS A 40 -0.15 -23.59 -11.60
N VAL A 41 0.10 -22.28 -11.44
CA VAL A 41 -0.40 -21.49 -10.32
C VAL A 41 -1.37 -20.42 -10.82
N ALA A 42 -2.53 -20.32 -10.17
CA ALA A 42 -3.45 -19.21 -10.36
C ALA A 42 -3.31 -18.17 -9.24
N VAL A 43 -3.32 -16.90 -9.60
CA VAL A 43 -3.40 -15.79 -8.65
C VAL A 43 -4.66 -14.98 -8.93
N VAL A 44 -5.49 -14.77 -7.91
CA VAL A 44 -6.77 -14.05 -8.01
C VAL A 44 -6.60 -12.65 -7.43
N GLY A 45 -6.46 -11.66 -8.32
CA GLY A 45 -6.19 -10.25 -8.02
C GLY A 45 -4.81 -9.81 -8.52
N ALA A 46 -4.77 -8.70 -9.25
CA ALA A 46 -3.55 -8.07 -9.78
C ALA A 46 -3.18 -6.79 -9.00
N GLY A 47 -3.53 -6.75 -7.72
CA GLY A 47 -3.07 -5.73 -6.78
C GLY A 47 -1.67 -6.04 -6.25
N SER A 48 -1.24 -5.26 -5.24
CA SER A 48 0.10 -5.39 -4.64
C SER A 48 0.46 -6.81 -4.23
N ALA A 49 -0.41 -7.50 -3.49
CA ALA A 49 -0.15 -8.87 -3.03
C ALA A 49 -0.01 -9.84 -4.21
N GLY A 50 -0.97 -9.84 -5.15
CA GLY A 50 -1.00 -10.82 -6.24
C GLY A 50 0.13 -10.65 -7.24
N SER A 51 0.43 -9.41 -7.63
CA SER A 51 1.59 -9.11 -8.48
C SER A 51 2.91 -9.48 -7.82
N SER A 52 3.05 -9.22 -6.52
CA SER A 52 4.24 -9.62 -5.76
C SER A 52 4.36 -11.13 -5.65
N THR A 53 3.27 -11.85 -5.37
CA THR A 53 3.26 -13.32 -5.35
C THR A 53 3.76 -13.88 -6.68
N ALA A 54 3.21 -13.43 -7.81
CA ALA A 54 3.63 -13.91 -9.13
C ALA A 54 5.11 -13.65 -9.39
N TYR A 55 5.58 -12.45 -9.06
CA TYR A 55 6.97 -12.02 -9.24
C TYR A 55 7.95 -12.84 -8.39
N PHE A 56 7.69 -12.99 -7.09
CA PHE A 56 8.55 -13.77 -6.21
C PHE A 56 8.46 -15.26 -6.48
N LEU A 57 7.29 -15.80 -6.88
CA LEU A 57 7.15 -17.19 -7.32
C LEU A 57 8.08 -17.47 -8.50
N ARG A 58 8.11 -16.58 -9.50
CA ARG A 58 9.01 -16.71 -10.64
C ARG A 58 10.48 -16.72 -10.18
N LYS A 59 10.88 -15.76 -9.35
CA LYS A 59 12.26 -15.66 -8.83
C LYS A 59 12.68 -16.92 -8.06
N TYR A 60 11.92 -17.32 -7.05
CA TYR A 60 12.25 -18.50 -6.24
C TYR A 60 12.20 -19.80 -7.05
N SER A 61 11.28 -19.94 -8.00
CA SER A 61 11.23 -21.13 -8.86
C SER A 61 12.46 -21.23 -9.77
N GLN A 62 12.95 -20.10 -10.31
CA GLN A 62 14.17 -20.06 -11.12
C GLN A 62 15.40 -20.46 -10.30
N GLU A 63 15.51 -19.98 -9.06
CA GLU A 63 16.59 -20.38 -8.13
C GLU A 63 16.63 -21.90 -7.89
N ARG A 64 15.46 -22.55 -7.90
CA ARG A 64 15.31 -24.00 -7.68
C ARG A 64 15.21 -24.83 -8.98
N GLY A 65 15.28 -24.20 -10.16
CA GLY A 65 15.11 -24.90 -11.44
C GLY A 65 13.72 -25.52 -11.65
N ILE A 66 12.68 -24.96 -11.02
CA ILE A 66 11.30 -25.44 -11.15
C ILE A 66 10.62 -24.71 -12.32
N SER A 67 10.11 -25.48 -13.28
CA SER A 67 9.30 -24.93 -14.37
C SER A 67 7.92 -24.51 -13.86
N LEU A 68 7.49 -23.29 -14.20
CA LEU A 68 6.31 -22.65 -13.62
C LEU A 68 5.54 -21.83 -14.67
N ASN A 69 4.23 -22.02 -14.70
CA ASN A 69 3.25 -21.23 -15.43
C ASN A 69 2.35 -20.49 -14.43
N ILE A 70 2.27 -19.16 -14.56
CA ILE A 70 1.49 -18.31 -13.66
C ILE A 70 0.38 -17.64 -14.46
N THR A 71 -0.86 -17.81 -14.01
CA THR A 71 -2.03 -17.11 -14.56
C THR A 71 -2.61 -16.20 -13.50
N VAL A 72 -2.87 -14.94 -13.84
CA VAL A 72 -3.43 -13.93 -12.94
C VAL A 72 -4.78 -13.47 -13.46
N TYR A 73 -5.81 -13.57 -12.62
CA TYR A 73 -7.16 -13.09 -12.94
C TYR A 73 -7.45 -11.81 -12.18
N GLU A 74 -7.82 -10.75 -12.90
CA GLU A 74 -8.20 -9.46 -12.34
C GLU A 74 -9.61 -9.11 -12.82
N ARG A 75 -10.49 -8.79 -11.85
CA ARG A 75 -11.88 -8.45 -12.14
C ARG A 75 -11.98 -7.12 -12.85
N ASP A 76 -11.08 -6.18 -12.55
CA ASP A 76 -11.09 -4.84 -13.11
C ASP A 76 -10.30 -4.76 -14.43
N GLY A 77 -10.49 -3.65 -15.14
CA GLY A 77 -9.82 -3.37 -16.40
C GLY A 77 -8.37 -2.87 -16.26
N HIS A 78 -7.78 -2.91 -15.07
CA HIS A 78 -6.44 -2.38 -14.78
C HIS A 78 -5.71 -3.20 -13.71
N ILE A 79 -4.39 -3.05 -13.65
CA ILE A 79 -3.51 -3.62 -12.61
C ILE A 79 -3.38 -2.61 -11.46
N GLY A 80 -3.08 -3.09 -10.24
CA GLY A 80 -2.71 -2.25 -9.10
C GLY A 80 -3.72 -2.21 -7.94
N GLY A 81 -4.94 -2.70 -8.16
CA GLY A 81 -5.98 -2.79 -7.11
C GLY A 81 -6.32 -1.41 -6.52
N ARG A 82 -5.97 -1.18 -5.25
CA ARG A 82 -6.18 0.11 -4.55
C ARG A 82 -5.11 1.18 -4.85
N SER A 83 -4.09 0.85 -5.63
CA SER A 83 -3.16 1.82 -6.21
C SER A 83 -3.57 2.07 -7.66
N THR A 84 -4.16 3.23 -7.91
CA THR A 84 -4.62 3.65 -9.24
C THR A 84 -4.56 5.16 -9.36
N THR A 85 -4.48 5.63 -10.61
CA THR A 85 -4.44 7.04 -10.93
C THR A 85 -5.65 7.50 -11.72
N VAL A 86 -5.94 8.80 -11.66
CA VAL A 86 -6.82 9.48 -12.61
C VAL A 86 -6.05 10.59 -13.33
N GLY A 87 -6.27 10.73 -14.63
CA GLY A 87 -5.75 11.87 -15.40
C GLY A 87 -6.53 13.14 -15.08
N VAL A 88 -5.84 14.18 -14.59
CA VAL A 88 -6.48 15.49 -14.36
C VAL A 88 -6.99 16.03 -15.68
N TYR A 89 -8.22 16.54 -15.72
CA TYR A 89 -8.88 16.99 -16.97
C TYR A 89 -9.08 15.89 -18.02
N GLY A 90 -8.89 14.62 -17.68
CA GLY A 90 -8.87 13.50 -18.63
C GLY A 90 -7.54 13.30 -19.34
N ASP A 91 -6.48 14.02 -18.93
CA ASP A 91 -5.13 13.85 -19.45
C ASP A 91 -4.35 12.79 -18.65
N GLU A 92 -4.15 11.62 -19.24
CA GLU A 92 -3.42 10.51 -18.65
C GLU A 92 -1.93 10.84 -18.39
N GLN A 93 -1.37 11.84 -19.08
CA GLN A 93 0.01 12.31 -18.84
C GLN A 93 0.13 13.19 -17.59
N ASN A 94 -1.00 13.58 -16.99
CA ASN A 94 -1.06 14.33 -15.74
C ASN A 94 -1.80 13.52 -14.65
N PRO A 95 -1.25 12.37 -14.20
CA PRO A 95 -1.95 11.47 -13.29
C PRO A 95 -1.93 11.95 -11.83
N VAL A 96 -2.95 11.55 -11.09
CA VAL A 96 -3.09 11.73 -9.65
C VAL A 96 -3.45 10.41 -9.01
N GLU A 97 -2.68 10.01 -8.00
CA GLU A 97 -2.98 8.86 -7.16
C GLU A 97 -4.33 9.01 -6.45
N LEU A 98 -5.18 7.99 -6.56
CA LEU A 98 -6.49 7.91 -5.90
C LEU A 98 -6.47 7.15 -4.58
N GLY A 99 -5.50 6.25 -4.41
CA GLY A 99 -5.22 5.52 -3.17
C GLY A 99 -3.70 5.40 -3.00
N ALA A 100 -3.25 4.67 -1.98
CA ALA A 100 -1.86 4.21 -1.82
C ALA A 100 -0.78 5.18 -2.36
N SER A 101 -0.84 6.45 -1.92
CA SER A 101 -0.25 7.56 -2.68
C SER A 101 1.26 7.72 -2.49
N ILE A 102 1.82 7.09 -1.46
CA ILE A 102 3.25 7.11 -1.15
C ILE A 102 3.70 5.75 -0.62
N PHE A 103 5.00 5.50 -0.71
CA PHE A 103 5.74 4.48 0.04
C PHE A 103 7.01 5.11 0.61
N VAL A 104 7.65 4.46 1.58
CA VAL A 104 8.80 4.99 2.33
C VAL A 104 10.05 4.14 2.12
N GLU A 105 11.23 4.65 2.50
CA GLU A 105 12.51 3.96 2.29
C GLU A 105 12.57 2.56 2.91
N VAL A 106 11.90 2.35 4.04
CA VAL A 106 11.83 1.04 4.73
C VAL A 106 10.88 0.06 4.04
N ASN A 107 10.19 0.46 2.97
CA ASN A 107 9.38 -0.43 2.14
C ASN A 107 10.25 -1.16 1.12
N HIS A 108 11.03 -2.13 1.60
CA HIS A 108 12.07 -2.79 0.82
C HIS A 108 11.56 -3.40 -0.48
N ASN A 109 10.41 -4.09 -0.48
CA ASN A 109 9.92 -4.72 -1.70
C ASN A 109 9.56 -3.68 -2.77
N LEU A 110 8.87 -2.60 -2.41
CA LEU A 110 8.51 -1.54 -3.35
C LEU A 110 9.72 -0.74 -3.83
N VAL A 111 10.63 -0.38 -2.91
CA VAL A 111 11.84 0.38 -3.21
C VAL A 111 12.77 -0.42 -4.12
N ASP A 112 12.99 -1.70 -3.82
CA ASP A 112 13.87 -2.55 -4.62
C ASP A 112 13.26 -2.83 -6.00
N ALA A 113 11.94 -3.04 -6.09
CA ALA A 113 11.25 -3.18 -7.37
C ALA A 113 11.32 -1.89 -8.20
N ALA A 114 11.11 -0.73 -7.60
CA ALA A 114 11.24 0.55 -8.29
C ALA A 114 12.64 0.74 -8.90
N LYS A 115 13.69 0.38 -8.15
CA LYS A 115 15.08 0.40 -8.63
C LYS A 115 15.32 -0.63 -9.72
N GLU A 116 14.89 -1.88 -9.52
CA GLU A 116 15.10 -2.98 -10.47
C GLU A 116 14.43 -2.69 -11.82
N PHE A 117 13.25 -2.08 -11.80
CA PHE A 117 12.50 -1.72 -13.01
C PHE A 117 12.85 -0.33 -13.55
N ASN A 118 13.84 0.35 -12.97
CA ASN A 118 14.28 1.69 -13.37
C ASN A 118 13.12 2.71 -13.43
N LEU A 119 12.23 2.65 -12.44
CA LEU A 119 11.11 3.58 -12.30
C LEU A 119 11.59 4.86 -11.60
N SER A 120 11.32 6.01 -12.23
CA SER A 120 11.59 7.32 -11.61
C SER A 120 10.70 7.53 -10.40
N THR A 121 11.29 8.00 -9.30
CA THR A 121 10.56 8.38 -8.10
C THR A 121 10.65 9.88 -7.86
N SER A 122 9.55 10.44 -7.37
CA SER A 122 9.53 11.79 -6.82
C SER A 122 9.20 11.71 -5.33
N GLY A 123 9.98 12.42 -4.52
CA GLY A 123 9.63 12.65 -3.12
C GLY A 123 8.39 13.55 -3.01
N ILE A 124 7.94 13.78 -1.77
CA ILE A 124 6.96 14.85 -1.50
C ILE A 124 7.56 16.17 -2.00
N ARG A 125 7.13 16.63 -3.18
CA ARG A 125 7.59 17.89 -3.76
C ARG A 125 7.22 19.00 -2.78
N GLU A 126 8.20 19.70 -2.24
CA GLU A 126 7.94 21.00 -1.64
C GLU A 126 7.33 21.87 -2.73
N LEU A 127 6.03 22.12 -2.61
CA LEU A 127 5.38 23.04 -3.53
C LEU A 127 5.99 24.41 -3.30
N ARG A 128 6.41 25.04 -4.40
CA ARG A 128 6.79 26.46 -4.41
C ARG A 128 5.54 27.35 -4.32
N SER A 129 4.59 27.00 -3.46
CA SER A 129 3.41 27.79 -3.14
C SER A 129 3.63 28.55 -1.84
N LYS A 130 2.97 29.70 -1.70
CA LYS A 130 3.10 30.56 -0.51
C LYS A 130 2.37 29.92 0.67
N GLY A 131 2.94 30.04 1.86
CA GLY A 131 2.29 29.66 3.12
C GLY A 131 2.92 28.45 3.82
N PRO A 132 2.37 28.05 4.97
CA PRO A 132 2.83 26.87 5.71
C PRO A 132 2.63 25.59 4.91
N VAL A 133 3.49 24.60 5.10
CA VAL A 133 3.44 23.33 4.37
C VAL A 133 2.36 22.42 4.96
N LEU A 134 2.28 22.36 6.30
CA LEU A 134 1.42 21.43 7.01
C LEU A 134 0.72 22.14 8.18
N GLY A 135 -0.53 21.81 8.44
CA GLY A 135 -1.21 22.16 9.68
C GLY A 135 -2.13 21.04 10.16
N VAL A 136 -2.29 20.93 11.46
CA VAL A 136 -3.25 20.02 12.10
C VAL A 136 -4.43 20.83 12.62
N TRP A 137 -5.60 20.59 12.07
CA TRP A 137 -6.86 21.25 12.37
C TRP A 137 -7.74 20.39 13.26
N ASN A 138 -8.24 20.93 14.38
CA ASN A 138 -9.11 20.18 15.30
C ASN A 138 -10.61 20.46 15.13
N GLY A 139 -11.01 21.15 14.05
CA GLY A 139 -12.40 21.62 13.89
C GLY A 139 -12.63 23.03 14.43
N ARG A 140 -11.69 23.61 15.19
CA ARG A 140 -11.80 24.96 15.79
C ARG A 140 -10.57 25.81 15.55
N ASP A 141 -9.39 25.22 15.74
CA ASP A 141 -8.10 25.88 15.67
C ASP A 141 -7.04 24.96 15.03
N PHE A 142 -5.98 25.55 14.49
CA PHE A 142 -4.78 24.80 14.14
C PHE A 142 -3.94 24.55 15.39
N VAL A 143 -3.85 23.30 15.84
CA VAL A 143 -3.07 22.91 17.03
C VAL A 143 -1.59 22.79 16.74
N TYR A 144 -1.23 22.64 15.46
CA TYR A 144 0.15 22.60 14.96
C TYR A 144 0.20 23.19 13.55
N ILE A 145 1.25 23.96 13.25
CA ILE A 145 1.54 24.49 11.92
C ILE A 145 3.06 24.37 11.70
N GLN A 146 3.44 23.82 10.55
CA GLN A 146 4.82 23.72 10.10
C GLN A 146 5.08 24.69 8.95
N SER A 147 6.10 25.52 9.10
CA SER A 147 6.48 26.51 8.08
C SER A 147 7.29 25.85 6.95
N ALA A 148 7.35 26.51 5.78
CA ALA A 148 8.22 26.07 4.69
C ALA A 148 9.70 26.11 5.09
N GLY A 149 10.47 25.08 4.68
CA GLY A 149 11.92 25.00 4.91
C GLY A 149 12.37 24.46 6.26
N GLY A 150 11.47 23.91 7.09
CA GLY A 150 11.81 23.18 8.32
C GLY A 150 12.65 24.00 9.30
N SER A 151 12.03 24.95 10.00
CA SER A 151 12.79 25.85 10.88
C SER A 151 13.19 25.16 12.18
N TRP A 152 14.41 25.43 12.67
CA TRP A 152 14.79 25.08 14.04
C TRP A 152 13.82 25.65 15.08
N TRP A 153 13.15 26.76 14.77
CA TRP A 153 12.08 27.34 15.57
C TRP A 153 10.85 26.43 15.67
N ASP A 154 10.49 25.72 14.60
CA ASP A 154 9.36 24.79 14.61
C ASP A 154 9.71 23.57 15.50
N THR A 155 10.97 23.12 15.44
CA THR A 155 11.49 22.09 16.36
C THR A 155 11.45 22.56 17.81
N ALA A 156 11.91 23.78 18.10
CA ALA A 156 11.86 24.34 19.45
C ALA A 156 10.43 24.47 19.99
N LYS A 157 9.48 24.93 19.17
CA LYS A 157 8.04 25.00 19.52
C LYS A 157 7.48 23.61 19.82
N LEU A 158 7.87 22.60 19.04
CA LEU A 158 7.46 21.22 19.25
C LEU A 158 7.90 20.72 20.65
N PHE A 159 9.17 20.90 21.00
CA PHE A 159 9.68 20.52 22.32
C PHE A 159 9.12 21.37 23.46
N TRP A 160 8.86 22.66 23.22
CA TRP A 160 8.23 23.53 24.20
C TRP A 160 6.81 23.08 24.54
N LYS A 161 6.00 22.74 23.52
CA LYS A 161 4.60 22.34 23.71
C LYS A 161 4.47 20.90 24.22
N TYR A 162 5.30 19.98 23.70
CA TYR A 162 5.11 18.54 23.91
C TYR A 162 6.19 17.89 24.78
N GLY A 163 7.18 18.65 25.26
CA GLY A 163 8.31 18.11 26.00
C GLY A 163 9.07 17.07 25.16
N LEU A 164 9.52 15.99 25.81
CA LEU A 164 10.27 14.90 25.16
C LEU A 164 9.39 13.91 24.37
N ALA A 165 8.08 14.14 24.27
CA ALA A 165 7.18 13.21 23.56
C ALA A 165 7.60 12.92 22.11
N PRO A 166 8.04 13.89 21.28
CA PRO A 166 8.49 13.61 19.91
C PRO A 166 9.66 12.61 19.87
N LEU A 167 10.68 12.76 20.72
CA LEU A 167 11.83 11.85 20.77
C LEU A 167 11.42 10.46 21.28
N LYS A 168 10.56 10.39 22.30
CA LYS A 168 10.03 9.12 22.80
C LYS A 168 9.25 8.39 21.71
N THR A 169 8.42 9.09 20.95
CA THR A 169 7.66 8.51 19.84
C THR A 169 8.57 8.01 18.72
N VAL A 170 9.59 8.78 18.30
CA VAL A 170 10.56 8.30 17.29
C VAL A 170 11.30 7.06 17.76
N ASN A 171 11.74 7.02 19.03
CA ASN A 171 12.42 5.85 19.59
C ASN A 171 11.49 4.63 19.66
N LEU A 172 10.24 4.81 20.11
CA LEU A 172 9.24 3.74 20.16
C LEU A 172 8.89 3.23 18.76
N MET A 173 8.73 4.14 17.80
CA MET A 173 8.51 3.81 16.39
C MET A 173 9.68 2.97 15.86
N LYS A 174 10.92 3.43 16.01
CA LYS A 174 12.10 2.69 15.54
C LYS A 174 12.22 1.30 16.17
N ALA A 175 11.95 1.19 17.48
CA ALA A 175 11.96 -0.11 18.16
C ALA A 175 10.85 -1.05 17.66
N THR A 176 9.65 -0.53 17.45
CA THR A 176 8.48 -1.31 16.98
C THR A 176 8.64 -1.72 15.52
N VAL A 177 8.97 -0.77 14.63
CA VAL A 177 9.20 -1.03 13.19
C VAL A 177 10.43 -1.89 12.98
N GLY A 178 11.49 -1.71 13.77
CA GLY A 178 12.69 -2.56 13.71
C GLY A 178 12.40 -4.03 14.02
N LYS A 179 11.45 -4.32 14.92
CA LYS A 179 10.95 -5.70 15.13
C LYS A 179 10.19 -6.20 13.90
N PHE A 180 9.28 -5.41 13.34
CA PHE A 180 8.56 -5.77 12.11
C PHE A 180 9.51 -6.09 10.95
N LEU A 181 10.57 -5.30 10.73
CA LEU A 181 11.52 -5.52 9.64
C LEU A 181 12.26 -6.87 9.74
N LYS A 182 12.34 -7.49 10.92
CA LYS A 182 12.89 -8.84 11.07
C LYS A 182 12.07 -9.93 10.37
N MET A 183 10.81 -9.66 10.02
CA MET A 183 9.98 -10.55 9.22
C MET A 183 10.49 -10.77 7.78
N TYR A 184 11.46 -9.97 7.32
CA TYR A 184 12.10 -10.10 6.01
C TYR A 184 13.37 -10.96 6.03
N GLU A 185 13.84 -11.34 7.22
CA GLU A 185 15.18 -11.89 7.44
C GLU A 185 15.12 -13.28 8.10
N GLU A 186 16.11 -14.12 7.81
CA GLU A 186 16.38 -15.33 8.59
C GLU A 186 16.71 -14.96 10.06
N PRO A 187 16.30 -15.77 11.05
CA PRO A 187 15.63 -17.07 10.94
C PRO A 187 14.09 -17.01 10.87
N TYR A 188 13.49 -15.81 10.74
CA TYR A 188 12.03 -15.65 10.81
C TYR A 188 11.33 -15.82 9.46
N PHE A 189 12.01 -15.48 8.36
CA PHE A 189 11.48 -15.62 7.01
C PHE A 189 11.91 -16.95 6.38
N PRO A 190 11.00 -17.69 5.70
CA PRO A 190 9.56 -17.45 5.61
C PRO A 190 8.84 -17.90 6.88
N TRP A 191 7.70 -17.28 7.17
CA TRP A 191 6.88 -17.59 8.33
C TRP A 191 5.54 -18.21 7.92
N LYS A 192 5.15 -19.31 8.57
CA LYS A 192 3.90 -20.04 8.28
C LYS A 192 2.66 -19.45 8.94
N SER A 193 2.83 -18.60 9.95
CA SER A 193 1.75 -17.98 10.72
C SER A 193 2.11 -16.56 11.07
N LEU A 194 1.27 -15.61 10.65
CA LEU A 194 1.42 -14.19 10.99
C LEU A 194 1.30 -13.97 12.50
N SER A 195 0.35 -14.67 13.14
CA SER A 195 0.17 -14.64 14.60
C SER A 195 1.44 -15.09 15.34
N GLN A 196 2.06 -16.18 14.88
CA GLN A 196 3.24 -16.73 15.54
C GLN A 196 4.45 -15.80 15.38
N VAL A 197 4.74 -15.33 14.16
CA VAL A 197 5.89 -14.44 13.95
C VAL A 197 5.71 -13.08 14.64
N ALA A 198 4.48 -12.56 14.73
CA ALA A 198 4.17 -11.37 15.51
C ALA A 198 4.41 -11.58 17.01
N TYR A 199 4.09 -12.77 17.53
CA TYR A 199 4.39 -13.16 18.91
C TYR A 199 5.90 -13.28 19.15
N ASP A 200 6.61 -14.00 18.28
CA ASP A 200 8.05 -14.26 18.42
C ASP A 200 8.87 -12.97 18.39
N LEU A 201 8.45 -11.99 17.58
CA LEU A 201 9.07 -10.67 17.49
C LEU A 201 8.62 -9.69 18.59
N GLY A 202 7.68 -10.11 19.45
CA GLY A 202 7.12 -9.28 20.50
C GLY A 202 6.35 -8.06 19.98
N LEU A 203 5.66 -8.23 18.84
CA LEU A 203 4.76 -7.25 18.23
C LEU A 203 3.33 -7.37 18.77
N THR A 204 2.95 -8.52 19.31
CA THR A 204 1.63 -8.74 19.92
C THR A 204 1.28 -7.71 20.98
N ALA A 205 2.24 -7.24 21.77
CA ALA A 205 1.99 -6.18 22.75
C ALA A 205 1.50 -4.87 22.11
N ALA A 206 1.99 -4.55 20.90
CA ALA A 206 1.57 -3.38 20.15
C ALA A 206 0.22 -3.58 19.45
N THR A 207 -0.09 -4.80 18.99
CA THR A 207 -1.37 -5.09 18.33
C THR A 207 -2.51 -5.35 19.34
N ALA A 208 -2.20 -5.75 20.57
CA ALA A 208 -3.19 -6.10 21.60
C ALA A 208 -3.87 -4.90 22.27
N SER A 209 -3.32 -3.69 22.11
CA SER A 209 -3.84 -2.46 22.73
C SER A 209 -4.16 -1.41 21.67
N THR A 210 -5.08 -0.50 21.98
CA THR A 210 -5.34 0.66 21.11
C THR A 210 -4.08 1.53 20.98
N GLY A 211 -4.00 2.33 19.92
CA GLY A 211 -2.93 3.30 19.72
C GLY A 211 -2.81 4.26 20.89
N GLU A 212 -3.94 4.70 21.43
CA GLU A 212 -4.00 5.55 22.63
C GLU A 212 -3.35 4.87 23.84
N GLN A 213 -3.75 3.63 24.14
CA GLN A 213 -3.22 2.86 25.27
C GLN A 213 -1.73 2.55 25.09
N PHE A 214 -1.32 2.14 23.89
CA PHE A 214 0.06 1.79 23.60
C PHE A 214 1.00 2.99 23.76
N LEU A 215 0.58 4.17 23.30
CA LEU A 215 1.33 5.42 23.48
C LEU A 215 1.43 5.81 24.96
N GLU A 216 0.34 5.73 25.71
CA GLU A 216 0.30 6.06 27.15
C GLU A 216 1.23 5.13 27.96
N GLN A 217 1.15 3.82 27.72
CA GLN A 217 1.98 2.80 28.38
C GLN A 217 3.48 3.00 28.12
N ASN A 218 3.84 3.58 26.97
CA ASN A 218 5.23 3.90 26.62
C ASN A 218 5.63 5.35 27.00
N GLY A 219 4.79 6.05 27.78
CA GLY A 219 5.10 7.36 28.34
C GLY A 219 5.09 8.51 27.33
N ILE A 220 4.34 8.38 26.24
CA ILE A 220 4.02 9.47 25.30
C ILE A 220 2.86 10.27 25.89
N GLY A 221 3.01 11.59 25.97
CA GLY A 221 1.99 12.48 26.54
C GLY A 221 0.73 12.56 25.67
N LYS A 222 -0.45 12.60 26.30
CA LYS A 222 -1.77 12.65 25.65
C LYS A 222 -1.89 13.76 24.61
N LEU A 223 -1.35 14.94 24.91
CA LEU A 223 -1.41 16.08 24.00
C LEU A 223 -0.66 15.83 22.69
N PHE A 224 0.52 15.20 22.73
CA PHE A 224 1.28 14.86 21.51
C PHE A 224 0.62 13.72 20.74
N ALA A 225 0.10 12.71 21.46
CA ALA A 225 -0.66 11.62 20.86
C ALA A 225 -1.87 12.17 20.09
N GLN A 226 -2.66 13.04 20.71
CA GLN A 226 -3.83 13.66 20.09
C GLN A 226 -3.48 14.64 18.97
N ASP A 227 -2.54 15.56 19.18
CA ASP A 227 -2.28 16.60 18.19
C ASP A 227 -1.49 16.10 16.98
N ILE A 228 -0.59 15.13 17.14
CA ILE A 228 0.36 14.73 16.09
C ILE A 228 0.12 13.30 15.64
N VAL A 229 0.14 12.33 16.56
CA VAL A 229 0.04 10.91 16.17
C VAL A 229 -1.33 10.60 15.58
N GLN A 230 -2.42 11.08 16.20
CA GLN A 230 -3.77 10.89 15.68
C GLN A 230 -3.98 11.59 14.33
N ALA A 231 -3.37 12.75 14.10
CA ALA A 231 -3.43 13.39 12.79
C ALA A 231 -2.81 12.50 11.71
N SER A 232 -1.72 11.80 12.04
CA SER A 232 -1.09 10.82 11.15
C SER A 232 -1.98 9.59 10.92
N THR A 233 -2.57 9.02 11.97
CA THR A 233 -3.45 7.85 11.80
C THR A 233 -4.71 8.18 11.01
N ARG A 234 -5.26 9.39 11.15
CA ARG A 234 -6.44 9.84 10.42
C ARG A 234 -6.17 10.08 8.93
N VAL A 235 -4.99 10.58 8.55
CA VAL A 235 -4.67 10.74 7.12
C VAL A 235 -4.29 9.41 6.45
N ASN A 236 -3.61 8.52 7.16
CA ASN A 236 -3.19 7.24 6.60
C ASN A 236 -4.32 6.20 6.60
N TYR A 237 -5.11 6.15 7.69
CA TYR A 237 -6.09 5.09 7.93
C TYR A 237 -7.49 5.60 8.30
N ALA A 238 -7.77 6.91 8.24
CA ALA A 238 -9.08 7.47 8.59
C ALA A 238 -9.64 6.97 9.95
N GLN A 239 -8.73 6.64 10.86
CA GLN A 239 -9.03 6.00 12.13
C GLN A 239 -8.38 6.79 13.28
N ASN A 240 -9.07 6.83 14.42
CA ASN A 240 -8.62 7.50 15.63
C ASN A 240 -7.81 6.55 16.52
N LEU A 241 -6.89 7.11 17.31
CA LEU A 241 -6.04 6.35 18.22
C LEU A 241 -6.77 5.41 19.20
N PRO A 242 -7.97 5.73 19.71
CA PRO A 242 -8.68 4.81 20.60
C PRO A 242 -9.38 3.65 19.87
N LEU A 243 -9.36 3.63 18.52
CA LEU A 243 -9.95 2.57 17.70
C LEU A 243 -8.88 1.66 17.09
N LEU A 244 -7.85 2.21 16.45
CA LEU A 244 -6.80 1.41 15.81
C LEU A 244 -5.77 0.90 16.83
N HIS A 245 -5.06 -0.18 16.52
CA HIS A 245 -4.07 -0.78 17.42
C HIS A 245 -2.72 -0.06 17.43
N GLY A 246 -1.93 -0.26 18.48
CA GLY A 246 -0.63 0.41 18.70
C GLY A 246 0.41 0.22 17.60
N LEU A 247 0.46 -0.95 16.95
CA LEU A 247 1.41 -1.19 15.85
C LEU A 247 1.17 -0.21 14.68
N GLU A 248 -0.06 -0.09 14.21
CA GLU A 248 -0.44 0.82 13.13
C GLU A 248 -0.18 2.29 13.49
N ALA A 249 -0.42 2.67 14.75
CA ALA A 249 -0.05 4.00 15.23
C ALA A 249 1.46 4.28 15.08
N MET A 250 2.32 3.28 15.28
CA MET A 250 3.77 3.41 15.09
C MET A 250 4.17 3.43 13.61
N VAL A 251 3.51 2.63 12.77
CA VAL A 251 3.73 2.64 11.32
C VAL A 251 3.40 4.02 10.74
N CYS A 252 2.33 4.67 11.21
CA CYS A 252 1.98 6.05 10.83
C CYS A 252 3.06 7.10 11.19
N MET A 253 4.01 6.76 12.07
CA MET A 253 5.11 7.64 12.44
C MET A 253 6.42 7.33 11.69
N ALA A 254 6.44 6.29 10.85
CA ALA A 254 7.59 5.89 10.04
C ALA A 254 7.54 6.52 8.64
N THR A 255 7.55 7.85 8.58
CA THR A 255 7.32 8.63 7.34
C THR A 255 8.58 9.01 6.58
N ASP A 256 9.76 8.59 7.04
CA ASP A 256 11.04 9.01 6.47
C ASP A 256 11.21 8.48 5.04
N GLY A 257 11.63 9.37 4.13
CA GLY A 257 11.88 9.01 2.73
C GLY A 257 10.61 8.73 1.91
N ALA A 258 9.47 9.33 2.29
CA ALA A 258 8.22 9.23 1.53
C ALA A 258 8.38 9.66 0.07
N GLN A 259 8.02 8.75 -0.84
CA GLN A 259 8.16 8.88 -2.28
C GLN A 259 7.00 8.21 -3.02
N ALA A 260 6.85 8.55 -4.30
CA ALA A 260 5.92 7.94 -5.22
C ALA A 260 6.58 7.74 -6.59
N ILE A 261 6.07 6.79 -7.37
CA ILE A 261 6.50 6.60 -8.75
C ILE A 261 5.92 7.71 -9.63
N ASP A 262 6.77 8.32 -10.45
CA ASP A 262 6.32 9.26 -11.48
C ASP A 262 5.37 8.54 -12.45
N GLY A 263 4.14 9.05 -12.56
CA GLY A 263 3.08 8.43 -13.37
C GLY A 263 2.16 7.46 -12.61
N GLY A 264 2.55 7.03 -11.41
CA GLY A 264 1.71 6.24 -10.49
C GLY A 264 2.36 4.94 -10.00
N ASN A 265 2.10 4.61 -8.74
CA ASN A 265 2.65 3.47 -8.00
C ASN A 265 2.18 2.12 -8.55
N TRP A 266 1.04 2.08 -9.24
CA TRP A 266 0.53 0.87 -9.92
C TRP A 266 1.54 0.28 -10.92
N GLN A 267 2.44 1.11 -11.45
CA GLN A 267 3.50 0.68 -12.37
C GLN A 267 4.44 -0.35 -11.75
N ILE A 268 4.67 -0.33 -10.44
CA ILE A 268 5.46 -1.36 -9.75
C ILE A 268 4.82 -2.73 -9.99
N PHE A 269 3.51 -2.83 -9.78
CA PHE A 269 2.76 -4.08 -9.86
C PHE A 269 2.59 -4.57 -11.30
N SER A 270 2.47 -3.64 -12.26
CA SER A 270 2.50 -3.95 -13.69
C SER A 270 3.84 -4.57 -14.09
N ASN A 271 4.95 -3.94 -13.70
CA ASN A 271 6.29 -4.46 -14.01
C ASN A 271 6.60 -5.79 -13.31
N MET A 272 6.15 -5.98 -12.06
CA MET A 272 6.24 -7.27 -11.37
C MET A 272 5.57 -8.41 -12.16
N LEU A 273 4.37 -8.18 -12.70
CA LEU A 273 3.67 -9.18 -13.51
C LEU A 273 4.37 -9.46 -14.85
N SER A 274 4.90 -8.41 -15.50
CA SER A 274 5.69 -8.56 -16.72
C SER A 274 6.98 -9.35 -16.47
N ALA A 275 7.71 -9.03 -15.40
CA ALA A 275 8.93 -9.74 -15.01
C ALA A 275 8.65 -11.21 -14.60
N ALA A 276 7.48 -11.48 -14.03
CA ALA A 276 7.03 -12.84 -13.73
C ALA A 276 6.71 -13.67 -14.98
N GLN A 277 6.59 -13.03 -16.15
CA GLN A 277 6.05 -13.62 -17.39
C GLN A 277 4.67 -14.24 -17.13
N ALA A 278 3.85 -13.54 -16.34
CA ALA A 278 2.53 -14.03 -15.97
C ALA A 278 1.52 -13.82 -17.13
N THR A 279 0.62 -14.78 -17.31
CA THR A 279 -0.53 -14.62 -18.20
C THR A 279 -1.62 -13.85 -17.44
N VAL A 280 -1.81 -12.57 -17.77
CA VAL A 280 -2.76 -11.70 -17.06
C VAL A 280 -4.08 -11.60 -17.83
N HIS A 281 -5.18 -11.87 -17.14
CA HIS A 281 -6.54 -11.73 -17.65
C HIS A 281 -7.29 -10.63 -16.90
N LEU A 282 -7.34 -9.43 -17.49
CA LEU A 282 -8.14 -8.31 -17.00
C LEU A 282 -9.63 -8.48 -17.35
N ASN A 283 -10.51 -7.77 -16.65
CA ASN A 283 -11.97 -7.88 -16.79
C ASN A 283 -12.49 -9.32 -16.63
N ARG A 284 -11.80 -10.16 -15.84
CA ARG A 284 -12.14 -11.55 -15.57
C ARG A 284 -12.33 -11.77 -14.07
N THR A 285 -13.58 -11.97 -13.68
CA THR A 285 -13.93 -12.32 -12.30
C THR A 285 -13.88 -13.83 -12.13
N VAL A 286 -13.10 -14.33 -11.18
CA VAL A 286 -13.22 -15.71 -10.71
C VAL A 286 -14.54 -15.86 -9.97
N SER A 287 -15.39 -16.78 -10.40
CA SER A 287 -16.73 -16.98 -9.82
C SER A 287 -16.84 -18.26 -9.02
N ARG A 288 -16.02 -19.28 -9.32
CA ARG A 288 -16.02 -20.55 -8.59
C ARG A 288 -14.64 -21.19 -8.55
N LEU A 289 -14.32 -21.80 -7.41
CA LEU A 289 -13.16 -22.65 -7.19
C LEU A 289 -13.63 -24.03 -6.75
N ALA A 290 -13.40 -25.04 -7.59
CA ALA A 290 -13.73 -26.43 -7.29
C ALA A 290 -12.45 -27.23 -7.01
N LYS A 291 -12.34 -27.83 -5.83
CA LYS A 291 -11.23 -28.71 -5.46
C LYS A 291 -11.45 -30.09 -6.08
N LEU A 292 -10.45 -30.56 -6.80
CA LEU A 292 -10.45 -31.86 -7.47
C LEU A 292 -9.83 -32.93 -6.57
N ASN A 293 -10.12 -34.21 -6.85
CA ASN A 293 -9.66 -35.35 -6.05
C ASN A 293 -8.13 -35.49 -5.94
N ASN A 294 -7.38 -34.83 -6.81
CA ASN A 294 -5.91 -34.81 -6.83
C ASN A 294 -5.31 -33.55 -6.17
N ASN A 295 -6.08 -32.89 -5.29
CA ASN A 295 -5.73 -31.63 -4.61
C ASN A 295 -5.42 -30.44 -5.54
N LYS A 296 -5.80 -30.55 -6.82
CA LYS A 296 -5.78 -29.43 -7.77
C LYS A 296 -7.08 -28.64 -7.72
N TYR A 297 -7.09 -27.47 -8.33
CA TYR A 297 -8.26 -26.60 -8.38
C TYR A 297 -8.70 -26.35 -9.82
N SER A 298 -9.99 -26.52 -10.08
CA SER A 298 -10.64 -26.02 -11.30
C SER A 298 -11.18 -24.62 -11.02
N ILE A 299 -10.78 -23.65 -11.84
CA ILE A 299 -11.21 -22.26 -11.74
C ILE A 299 -12.18 -21.92 -12.86
N SER A 300 -13.35 -21.45 -12.47
CA SER A 300 -14.35 -20.92 -13.39
C SER A 300 -14.33 -19.39 -13.37
N THR A 301 -14.34 -18.77 -14.55
CA THR A 301 -14.35 -17.30 -14.67
C THR A 301 -15.53 -16.77 -15.47
N LYS A 302 -15.92 -15.53 -15.20
CA LYS A 302 -16.90 -14.75 -15.98
C LYS A 302 -16.26 -13.43 -16.44
N LYS A 303 -16.69 -12.91 -17.60
CA LYS A 303 -16.37 -11.53 -17.98
C LYS A 303 -17.07 -10.58 -17.00
N GLN A 304 -16.38 -9.52 -16.59
CA GLN A 304 -16.97 -8.49 -15.71
C GLN A 304 -18.28 -7.97 -16.34
N GLY A 305 -19.36 -7.93 -15.54
CA GLY A 305 -20.69 -7.46 -15.98
C GLY A 305 -21.53 -8.47 -16.77
N SER A 306 -21.03 -9.67 -17.09
CA SER A 306 -21.82 -10.71 -17.74
C SER A 306 -22.70 -11.47 -16.75
N LYS A 307 -23.98 -11.69 -17.12
CA LYS A 307 -24.92 -12.60 -16.42
C LYS A 307 -24.85 -14.04 -16.91
N THR A 308 -24.10 -14.30 -17.98
CA THR A 308 -23.99 -15.62 -18.61
C THR A 308 -23.04 -16.52 -17.80
N GLU A 309 -23.23 -17.84 -17.88
CA GLU A 309 -22.43 -18.86 -17.20
C GLU A 309 -20.93 -18.80 -17.54
N ALA A 310 -20.12 -19.46 -16.70
CA ALA A 310 -18.65 -19.46 -16.74
C ALA A 310 -18.12 -19.73 -18.17
N LEU A 311 -17.20 -18.87 -18.62
CA LEU A 311 -16.68 -18.92 -19.99
C LEU A 311 -15.54 -19.91 -20.15
N ASP A 312 -14.65 -19.97 -19.16
CA ASP A 312 -13.40 -20.72 -19.21
C ASP A 312 -13.21 -21.49 -17.90
N GLN A 313 -12.93 -22.80 -18.01
CA GLN A 313 -12.47 -23.65 -16.92
C GLN A 313 -11.00 -24.02 -17.15
N GLN A 314 -10.15 -23.76 -16.16
CA GLN A 314 -8.74 -24.12 -16.21
C GLN A 314 -8.32 -24.77 -14.89
N ILE A 315 -7.43 -25.76 -14.97
CA ILE A 315 -6.94 -26.53 -13.81
C ILE A 315 -5.58 -26.00 -13.38
N PHE A 316 -5.42 -25.81 -12.08
CA PHE A 316 -4.20 -25.32 -11.46
C PHE A 316 -3.78 -26.25 -10.33
N ASP A 317 -2.48 -26.39 -10.12
CA ASP A 317 -1.93 -27.13 -8.98
C ASP A 317 -2.20 -26.38 -7.68
N GLU A 318 -2.05 -25.05 -7.69
CA GLU A 318 -2.30 -24.20 -6.51
C GLU A 318 -2.93 -22.86 -6.88
N VAL A 319 -3.64 -22.26 -5.92
CA VAL A 319 -4.37 -21.00 -6.08
C VAL A 319 -4.01 -20.05 -4.95
N VAL A 320 -3.76 -18.78 -5.30
CA VAL A 320 -3.53 -17.70 -4.34
C VAL A 320 -4.65 -16.67 -4.45
N LEU A 321 -5.38 -16.47 -3.36
CA LEU A 321 -6.40 -15.44 -3.22
C LEU A 321 -5.75 -14.15 -2.72
N ALA A 322 -5.59 -13.19 -3.64
CA ALA A 322 -4.79 -11.99 -3.43
C ALA A 322 -5.61 -10.72 -3.13
N GLY A 323 -6.79 -10.89 -2.52
CA GLY A 323 -7.66 -9.81 -2.08
C GLY A 323 -8.63 -10.26 -0.99
N PRO A 324 -9.32 -9.33 -0.30
CA PRO A 324 -10.21 -9.67 0.82
C PRO A 324 -11.34 -10.62 0.38
N LEU A 325 -11.42 -11.80 1.01
CA LEU A 325 -12.32 -12.86 0.55
C LEU A 325 -13.79 -12.45 0.62
N GLN A 326 -14.16 -11.64 1.61
CA GLN A 326 -15.51 -11.11 1.81
C GLN A 326 -16.06 -10.28 0.64
N TYR A 327 -15.20 -9.78 -0.25
CA TYR A 327 -15.60 -9.04 -1.46
C TYR A 327 -15.41 -9.85 -2.74
N SER A 328 -15.08 -11.14 -2.61
CA SER A 328 -14.72 -11.97 -3.74
C SER A 328 -15.93 -12.50 -4.52
N ASP A 329 -17.03 -12.79 -3.83
CA ASP A 329 -18.20 -13.54 -4.33
C ASP A 329 -17.84 -14.89 -4.97
N ILE A 330 -16.74 -15.51 -4.55
CA ILE A 330 -16.29 -16.81 -5.04
C ILE A 330 -17.12 -17.92 -4.40
N ASP A 331 -17.72 -18.77 -5.23
CA ASP A 331 -18.32 -20.02 -4.81
C ASP A 331 -17.25 -21.11 -4.63
N PHE A 332 -17.27 -21.83 -3.50
CA PHE A 332 -16.28 -22.87 -3.19
C PHE A 332 -16.95 -24.25 -3.18
N ASP A 333 -16.33 -25.21 -3.86
CA ASP A 333 -16.81 -26.59 -3.93
C ASP A 333 -15.68 -27.62 -3.71
N PRO A 334 -15.58 -28.26 -2.54
CA PRO A 334 -16.27 -27.94 -1.31
C PRO A 334 -15.75 -26.63 -0.69
N LYS A 335 -16.37 -26.21 0.42
CA LYS A 335 -15.81 -25.11 1.23
C LYS A 335 -14.39 -25.46 1.72
N PRO A 336 -13.46 -24.48 1.74
CA PRO A 336 -12.11 -24.70 2.26
C PRO A 336 -12.15 -25.01 3.76
N ARG A 337 -11.05 -25.57 4.29
CA ARG A 337 -10.93 -25.96 5.71
C ARG A 337 -11.10 -24.75 6.63
N HIS A 338 -10.56 -23.61 6.23
CA HIS A 338 -10.63 -22.35 6.95
C HIS A 338 -11.20 -21.26 6.03
N LEU A 339 -12.09 -20.44 6.57
CA LEU A 339 -12.57 -19.23 5.93
C LEU A 339 -12.12 -18.05 6.80
N PRO A 340 -11.48 -17.01 6.23
CA PRO A 340 -11.11 -15.82 6.96
C PRO A 340 -12.30 -15.14 7.61
N ASP A 341 -12.08 -14.51 8.76
CA ASP A 341 -13.09 -13.69 9.41
C ASP A 341 -13.48 -12.49 8.53
N SER A 342 -14.76 -12.09 8.62
CA SER A 342 -15.23 -10.87 7.97
C SER A 342 -14.86 -9.66 8.82
N ILE A 343 -14.16 -8.69 8.23
CA ILE A 343 -13.67 -7.50 8.92
C ILE A 343 -14.21 -6.27 8.22
N PRO A 344 -14.82 -5.31 8.94
CA PRO A 344 -15.33 -4.09 8.31
C PRO A 344 -14.16 -3.26 7.75
N TYR A 345 -14.35 -2.70 6.56
CA TYR A 345 -13.42 -1.78 5.94
C TYR A 345 -13.92 -0.35 6.08
N VAL A 346 -12.97 0.59 6.14
CA VAL A 346 -13.28 2.00 6.02
C VAL A 346 -13.75 2.30 4.61
N GLN A 347 -14.94 2.88 4.50
CA GLN A 347 -15.45 3.46 3.25
C GLN A 347 -14.87 4.87 3.10
N LEU A 348 -13.73 4.98 2.42
CA LEU A 348 -13.05 6.25 2.21
C LEU A 348 -13.58 6.94 0.95
N HIS A 349 -14.04 8.18 1.11
CA HIS A 349 -14.39 9.04 -0.01
C HIS A 349 -13.19 9.91 -0.38
N VAL A 350 -12.76 9.80 -1.64
CA VAL A 350 -11.68 10.57 -2.23
C VAL A 350 -12.27 11.53 -3.24
N THR A 351 -12.11 12.83 -2.99
CA THR A 351 -12.48 13.87 -3.96
C THR A 351 -11.22 14.58 -4.44
N VAL A 352 -10.97 14.56 -5.74
CA VAL A 352 -9.91 15.33 -6.39
C VAL A 352 -10.58 16.40 -7.24
N PHE A 353 -10.13 17.65 -7.14
CA PHE A 353 -10.73 18.74 -7.91
C PHE A 353 -9.73 19.85 -8.19
N THR A 354 -10.01 20.67 -9.20
CA THR A 354 -9.22 21.84 -9.54
C THR A 354 -10.03 23.12 -9.36
N SER A 355 -9.36 24.17 -8.89
CA SER A 355 -9.98 25.48 -8.69
C SER A 355 -8.96 26.59 -8.84
N LYS A 356 -9.36 27.74 -9.40
CA LYS A 356 -8.58 28.98 -9.34
C LYS A 356 -8.44 29.56 -7.93
N HIS A 357 -9.28 29.12 -6.99
CA HIS A 357 -9.33 29.63 -5.63
C HIS A 357 -8.36 28.89 -4.70
N ALA A 358 -7.67 29.66 -3.87
CA ALA A 358 -6.91 29.12 -2.74
C ALA A 358 -7.87 28.70 -1.61
N LEU A 359 -7.42 27.83 -0.71
CA LEU A 359 -8.17 27.53 0.51
C LEU A 359 -8.42 28.82 1.32
N SER A 360 -9.68 29.02 1.72
CA SER A 360 -10.14 30.21 2.43
C SER A 360 -9.70 30.20 3.89
N PRO A 361 -8.97 31.23 4.37
CA PRO A 361 -8.60 31.36 5.78
C PRO A 361 -9.82 31.33 6.71
N ARG A 362 -10.93 31.92 6.27
CA ARG A 362 -12.19 31.98 7.03
C ARG A 362 -12.76 30.59 7.33
N ALA A 363 -12.61 29.63 6.41
CA ALA A 363 -13.12 28.27 6.60
C ALA A 363 -12.43 27.53 7.76
N PHE A 364 -11.24 28.01 8.17
CA PHE A 364 -10.43 27.46 9.25
C PHE A 364 -10.24 28.45 10.39
N ASN A 365 -11.18 29.39 10.58
CA ASN A 365 -11.15 30.41 11.64
C ASN A 365 -9.86 31.26 11.67
N LEU A 366 -9.17 31.39 10.54
CA LEU A 366 -8.02 32.27 10.39
C LEU A 366 -8.45 33.66 9.95
N SER A 367 -7.67 34.69 10.31
CA SER A 367 -7.84 36.03 9.77
C SER A 367 -7.54 36.05 8.27
N SER A 368 -8.16 36.98 7.53
CA SER A 368 -8.02 37.11 6.07
C SER A 368 -6.58 37.35 5.59
N GLU A 369 -5.70 37.82 6.47
CA GLU A 369 -4.27 38.07 6.18
C GLU A 369 -3.41 36.80 6.27
N LYS A 370 -3.90 35.74 6.91
CA LYS A 370 -3.16 34.47 7.06
C LYS A 370 -3.40 33.57 5.86
N LEU A 371 -2.43 32.69 5.61
CA LEU A 371 -2.55 31.63 4.61
C LEU A 371 -2.90 30.31 5.29
N VAL A 372 -3.80 29.56 4.67
CA VAL A 372 -4.09 28.18 5.06
C VAL A 372 -2.89 27.29 4.70
N PRO A 373 -2.49 26.34 5.56
CA PRO A 373 -1.47 25.36 5.21
C PRO A 373 -1.82 24.58 3.95
N GLN A 374 -0.81 24.24 3.15
CA GLN A 374 -0.99 23.49 1.90
C GLN A 374 -1.58 22.10 2.14
N VAL A 375 -1.18 21.45 3.24
CA VAL A 375 -1.76 20.20 3.73
C VAL A 375 -2.43 20.47 5.08
N VAL A 376 -3.73 20.21 5.15
CA VAL A 376 -4.53 20.26 6.38
C VAL A 376 -4.85 18.84 6.79
N LEU A 377 -4.23 18.38 7.87
CA LEU A 377 -4.60 17.13 8.56
C LEU A 377 -5.59 17.45 9.67
N THR A 378 -6.30 16.43 10.16
CA THR A 378 -7.30 16.63 11.22
C THR A 378 -7.00 15.86 12.48
N THR A 379 -7.39 16.41 13.62
CA THR A 379 -7.51 15.70 14.90
C THR A 379 -8.82 16.09 15.59
N LEU A 380 -9.11 15.53 16.76
CA LEU A 380 -10.30 15.85 17.53
C LEU A 380 -10.03 17.02 18.50
N PRO A 381 -10.99 17.93 18.69
CA PRO A 381 -10.86 19.02 19.66
C PRO A 381 -10.91 18.48 21.10
N PRO A 382 -10.41 19.26 22.08
CA PRO A 382 -10.51 18.88 23.49
C PRO A 382 -11.97 18.58 23.90
N GLY A 383 -12.16 17.48 24.61
CA GLY A 383 -13.47 17.02 25.08
C GLY A 383 -14.25 16.16 24.09
N GLU A 384 -13.75 15.98 22.87
CA GLU A 384 -14.33 15.06 21.89
C GLU A 384 -13.50 13.77 21.82
N HIS A 385 -14.10 12.65 22.22
CA HIS A 385 -13.47 11.33 22.22
C HIS A 385 -14.51 10.30 21.79
N HIS A 386 -14.20 9.55 20.72
CA HIS A 386 -15.12 8.60 20.10
C HIS A 386 -14.87 7.15 20.52
N GLY A 387 -13.92 6.90 21.42
CA GLY A 387 -13.54 5.56 21.83
C GLY A 387 -13.25 4.64 20.64
N SER A 388 -13.75 3.42 20.71
CA SER A 388 -13.65 2.42 19.64
C SER A 388 -14.73 2.58 18.56
N SER A 389 -15.36 3.75 18.42
CA SER A 389 -16.38 3.98 17.39
C SER A 389 -15.75 4.22 16.01
N PRO A 390 -16.19 3.48 14.98
CA PRO A 390 -15.86 3.77 13.57
C PRO A 390 -16.32 5.15 13.09
N GLU A 391 -17.38 5.69 13.70
CA GLU A 391 -17.94 7.01 13.36
C GLU A 391 -17.16 8.14 14.05
N GLY A 392 -15.87 8.23 13.72
CA GLY A 392 -14.90 9.04 14.46
C GLY A 392 -14.42 10.32 13.75
N VAL A 393 -15.05 10.77 12.67
CA VAL A 393 -14.57 11.96 11.93
C VAL A 393 -14.60 13.22 12.80
N GLY A 394 -15.59 13.31 13.67
CA GLY A 394 -15.78 14.38 14.63
C GLY A 394 -16.02 15.77 14.04
N LEU A 395 -15.87 16.80 14.88
CA LEU A 395 -16.07 18.21 14.50
C LEU A 395 -15.32 18.66 13.23
N PRO A 396 -14.08 18.18 12.91
CA PRO A 396 -13.44 18.53 11.65
C PRO A 396 -14.25 18.20 10.39
N GLY A 397 -15.05 17.13 10.40
CA GLY A 397 -15.91 16.72 9.28
C GLY A 397 -15.19 16.11 8.06
N PHE A 398 -13.86 16.06 8.05
CA PHE A 398 -13.03 15.41 7.03
C PHE A 398 -11.75 14.83 7.66
N PHE A 399 -10.96 14.06 6.90
CA PHE A 399 -9.71 13.47 7.36
C PHE A 399 -8.48 14.29 6.95
N SER A 400 -8.42 14.72 5.69
CA SER A 400 -7.37 15.62 5.19
C SER A 400 -7.79 16.42 3.96
N ILE A 401 -7.20 17.60 3.77
CA ILE A 401 -7.22 18.37 2.52
C ILE A 401 -5.77 18.64 2.13
N SER A 402 -5.38 18.27 0.91
CA SER A 402 -4.04 18.46 0.40
C SER A 402 -4.06 19.21 -0.92
N LEU A 403 -3.34 20.33 -1.00
CA LEU A 403 -2.91 20.90 -2.26
C LEU A 403 -1.83 19.97 -2.84
N LEU A 404 -2.11 19.34 -3.98
CA LEU A 404 -1.17 18.42 -4.61
C LEU A 404 -0.12 19.14 -5.44
N ARG A 405 -0.56 20.07 -6.29
CA ARG A 405 0.27 20.93 -7.16
C ARG A 405 -0.60 21.95 -7.90
N PRO A 406 0.00 23.01 -8.45
CA PRO A 406 -0.64 23.75 -9.52
C PRO A 406 -0.80 22.85 -10.76
N SER A 407 -1.90 23.02 -11.49
CA SER A 407 -2.20 22.34 -12.76
C SER A 407 -2.71 23.36 -13.77
N MET A 408 -2.31 23.22 -15.03
CA MET A 408 -2.74 24.12 -16.11
C MET A 408 -3.98 23.54 -16.78
N ASP A 409 -5.09 24.28 -16.82
CA ASP A 409 -6.25 23.88 -17.62
C ASP A 409 -6.03 24.29 -19.08
N THR A 410 -5.60 23.32 -19.90
CA THR A 410 -5.38 23.52 -21.33
C THR A 410 -6.62 23.20 -22.17
N ARG A 411 -7.71 22.71 -21.56
CA ARG A 411 -8.96 22.43 -22.28
C ARG A 411 -9.54 23.71 -22.82
N GLU A 412 -10.11 23.63 -24.02
CA GLU A 412 -10.84 24.75 -24.66
C GLU A 412 -10.01 26.04 -24.76
N GLY A 413 -8.68 25.95 -24.69
CA GLY A 413 -7.77 27.11 -24.79
C GLY A 413 -7.73 28.02 -23.57
N ARG A 414 -8.23 27.60 -22.40
CA ARG A 414 -8.28 28.44 -21.19
C ARG A 414 -6.91 28.92 -20.71
N GLY A 415 -5.91 28.02 -20.66
CA GLY A 415 -4.55 28.38 -20.27
C GLY A 415 -4.45 28.97 -18.86
N GLU A 416 -5.37 28.62 -17.96
CA GLU A 416 -5.41 29.13 -16.60
C GLU A 416 -4.71 28.20 -15.62
N LEU A 417 -3.91 28.77 -14.72
CA LEU A 417 -3.25 28.02 -13.66
C LEU A 417 -4.21 27.84 -12.48
N GLU A 418 -4.51 26.59 -12.16
CA GLU A 418 -5.41 26.23 -11.07
C GLU A 418 -4.68 25.42 -9.98
N TYR A 419 -5.27 25.38 -8.80
CA TYR A 419 -4.86 24.54 -7.70
C TYR A 419 -5.55 23.18 -7.79
N LEU A 420 -4.77 22.09 -7.78
CA LEU A 420 -5.28 20.73 -7.72
C LEU A 420 -5.31 20.25 -6.27
N TYR A 421 -6.51 20.02 -5.74
CA TYR A 421 -6.74 19.55 -4.39
C TYR A 421 -7.16 18.09 -4.35
N LYS A 422 -6.82 17.43 -3.25
CA LYS A 422 -7.31 16.10 -2.88
C LYS A 422 -7.84 16.12 -1.46
N VAL A 423 -9.03 15.57 -1.25
CA VAL A 423 -9.70 15.53 0.05
C VAL A 423 -10.09 14.10 0.37
N PHE A 424 -9.81 13.71 1.61
CA PHE A 424 -10.28 12.47 2.21
C PHE A 424 -11.39 12.77 3.22
N SER A 425 -12.52 12.10 3.07
CA SER A 425 -13.71 12.32 3.89
C SER A 425 -14.44 10.99 4.18
N PRO A 426 -15.26 10.93 5.25
CA PRO A 426 -16.06 9.74 5.57
C PRO A 426 -17.31 9.59 4.69
N ALA A 427 -17.68 10.64 3.96
CA ALA A 427 -18.86 10.71 3.12
C ALA A 427 -18.58 11.59 1.88
N PRO A 428 -19.42 11.56 0.83
CA PRO A 428 -19.26 12.43 -0.33
C PRO A 428 -19.29 13.91 0.07
N LEU A 429 -18.34 14.70 -0.44
CA LEU A 429 -18.34 16.14 -0.22
C LEU A 429 -19.49 16.80 -0.98
N ASN A 430 -20.26 17.65 -0.30
CA ASN A 430 -21.30 18.47 -0.89
C ASN A 430 -20.76 19.85 -1.30
N ASP A 431 -21.57 20.55 -2.09
CA ASP A 431 -21.20 21.84 -2.66
C ASP A 431 -21.12 22.94 -1.59
N THR A 432 -21.87 22.84 -0.50
CA THR A 432 -21.73 23.73 0.67
C THR A 432 -20.33 23.64 1.28
N PHE A 433 -19.81 22.43 1.49
CA PHE A 433 -18.47 22.21 2.02
C PHE A 433 -17.42 22.79 1.09
N LEU A 434 -17.51 22.46 -0.21
CA LEU A 434 -16.57 22.94 -1.22
C LEU A 434 -16.59 24.47 -1.34
N ALA A 435 -17.77 25.09 -1.31
CA ALA A 435 -17.91 26.55 -1.36
C ALA A 435 -17.27 27.20 -0.13
N ASN A 436 -17.52 26.64 1.07
CA ASN A 436 -16.92 27.13 2.31
C ASN A 436 -15.39 27.11 2.26
N ILE A 437 -14.77 25.96 1.93
CA ILE A 437 -13.31 25.83 1.91
C ILE A 437 -12.64 26.68 0.82
N LEU A 438 -13.38 27.08 -0.22
CA LEU A 438 -12.91 27.99 -1.27
C LEU A 438 -13.30 29.46 -1.03
N GLY A 439 -14.04 29.77 0.04
CA GLY A 439 -14.44 31.13 0.38
C GLY A 439 -15.52 31.72 -0.53
N LEU A 440 -16.29 30.85 -1.18
CA LEU A 440 -17.37 31.21 -2.09
C LEU A 440 -18.67 31.42 -1.32
N ALA A 441 -19.59 32.17 -1.91
CA ALA A 441 -20.94 32.28 -1.38
C ALA A 441 -21.61 30.89 -1.35
N GLU A 442 -22.37 30.62 -0.30
CA GLU A 442 -23.10 29.36 -0.19
C GLU A 442 -24.15 29.29 -1.32
N LYS A 443 -23.98 28.30 -2.20
CA LYS A 443 -24.86 28.03 -3.34
C LYS A 443 -25.23 26.56 -3.32
N ALA A 444 -26.41 26.25 -3.84
CA ALA A 444 -26.86 24.86 -4.01
C ALA A 444 -26.00 24.08 -5.02
N THR A 445 -25.29 24.78 -5.91
CA THR A 445 -24.38 24.17 -6.88
C THR A 445 -23.19 25.08 -7.13
N ILE A 446 -21.98 24.52 -7.14
CA ILE A 446 -20.76 25.26 -7.49
C ILE A 446 -20.64 25.41 -9.00
N ASP A 447 -20.33 26.63 -9.45
CA ASP A 447 -20.16 26.95 -10.85
C ASP A 447 -18.89 26.29 -11.41
N LYS A 448 -18.93 25.84 -12.67
CA LYS A 448 -17.77 25.26 -13.37
C LYS A 448 -16.59 26.24 -13.50
N GLU A 449 -16.84 27.54 -13.33
CA GLU A 449 -15.81 28.57 -13.31
C GLU A 449 -15.03 28.63 -11.99
N ASP A 450 -15.58 28.06 -10.92
CA ASP A 450 -14.96 27.98 -9.60
C ASP A 450 -14.32 26.62 -9.37
N ILE A 451 -14.96 25.54 -9.81
CA ILE A 451 -14.39 24.19 -9.87
C ILE A 451 -14.48 23.67 -11.31
N SER A 452 -13.38 23.76 -12.04
CA SER A 452 -13.34 23.44 -13.47
C SER A 452 -13.29 21.94 -13.77
N TRP A 453 -12.87 21.13 -12.80
CA TRP A 453 -12.82 19.68 -12.89
C TRP A 453 -12.91 19.04 -11.51
N GLN A 454 -13.59 17.90 -11.44
CA GLN A 454 -13.75 17.11 -10.23
C GLN A 454 -13.82 15.63 -10.58
N TYR A 455 -13.21 14.80 -9.75
CA TYR A 455 -13.30 13.35 -9.76
C TYR A 455 -13.56 12.83 -8.35
N ARG A 456 -14.46 11.85 -8.22
CA ARG A 456 -14.84 11.23 -6.94
C ARG A 456 -14.61 9.72 -7.03
N LYS A 457 -13.96 9.14 -6.02
CA LYS A 457 -13.74 7.71 -5.87
C LYS A 457 -14.12 7.28 -4.45
N VAL A 458 -14.73 6.10 -4.35
CA VAL A 458 -15.00 5.44 -3.07
C VAL A 458 -14.16 4.17 -3.00
N TRP A 459 -13.51 3.97 -1.86
CA TRP A 459 -12.72 2.77 -1.57
C TRP A 459 -13.25 2.06 -0.34
N ASN A 460 -13.23 0.74 -0.35
CA ASN A 460 -13.00 -0.03 0.87
C ASN A 460 -11.48 -0.02 1.08
N SER A 461 -10.97 0.99 1.78
CA SER A 461 -9.54 1.36 1.71
C SER A 461 -8.66 0.44 2.54
N TYR A 462 -9.02 0.21 3.79
CA TYR A 462 -8.30 -0.57 4.80
C TYR A 462 -9.31 -1.14 5.80
N PRO A 463 -9.03 -2.29 6.45
CA PRO A 463 -9.86 -2.77 7.54
C PRO A 463 -9.81 -1.79 8.72
N TYR A 464 -10.82 -1.86 9.58
CA TYR A 464 -10.69 -1.25 10.91
C TYR A 464 -9.68 -2.06 11.71
N GLU A 465 -8.58 -1.41 12.12
CA GLU A 465 -7.40 -2.05 12.70
C GLU A 465 -7.57 -2.26 14.20
N TYR A 466 -8.62 -2.97 14.59
CA TYR A 466 -8.95 -3.19 15.99
C TYR A 466 -7.83 -3.93 16.73
N PRO A 467 -7.64 -3.66 18.04
CA PRO A 467 -6.71 -4.41 18.86
C PRO A 467 -6.98 -5.92 18.81
N ARG A 468 -5.96 -6.70 18.48
CA ARG A 468 -6.03 -8.16 18.36
C ARG A 468 -4.68 -8.83 18.60
N VAL A 469 -4.75 -10.13 18.93
CA VAL A 469 -3.58 -10.97 19.25
C VAL A 469 -3.38 -12.11 18.26
N THR A 470 -4.35 -12.35 17.38
CA THR A 470 -4.32 -13.37 16.32
C THR A 470 -4.73 -12.74 15.00
N PHE A 471 -4.21 -13.30 13.90
CA PHE A 471 -4.42 -12.92 12.51
C PHE A 471 -4.76 -14.16 11.67
N GLU A 472 -5.29 -13.93 10.47
CA GLU A 472 -5.79 -14.99 9.58
C GLU A 472 -4.71 -15.98 9.14
N GLU A 473 -5.15 -17.20 8.84
CA GLU A 473 -4.30 -18.24 8.28
C GLU A 473 -3.89 -17.93 6.83
N LEU A 474 -2.64 -18.26 6.50
CA LEU A 474 -2.08 -18.04 5.16
C LEU A 474 -2.55 -19.10 4.16
N GLN A 475 -2.93 -20.29 4.66
CA GLN A 475 -3.38 -21.42 3.85
C GLN A 475 -4.79 -21.81 4.30
N LEU A 476 -5.77 -21.58 3.43
CA LEU A 476 -7.19 -21.83 3.73
C LEU A 476 -7.56 -23.30 3.53
N ASP A 477 -6.84 -23.98 2.65
CA ASP A 477 -6.88 -25.42 2.42
C ASP A 477 -5.59 -25.84 1.69
N GLU A 478 -5.33 -27.13 1.56
CA GLU A 478 -4.19 -27.65 0.83
C GLU A 478 -4.19 -27.15 -0.63
N GLY A 479 -3.16 -26.39 -1.00
CA GLY A 479 -3.01 -25.74 -2.31
C GLY A 479 -3.79 -24.43 -2.49
N LEU A 480 -4.46 -23.92 -1.44
CA LEU A 480 -5.21 -22.67 -1.46
C LEU A 480 -4.66 -21.67 -0.45
N TRP A 481 -4.07 -20.58 -0.94
CA TRP A 481 -3.38 -19.58 -0.14
C TRP A 481 -4.15 -18.25 -0.09
N TYR A 482 -3.95 -17.46 0.96
CA TYR A 482 -4.64 -16.20 1.20
C TYR A 482 -3.69 -15.10 1.68
N THR A 483 -3.68 -13.96 0.99
CA THR A 483 -2.74 -12.88 1.29
C THR A 483 -3.34 -11.76 2.13
N ALA A 484 -4.65 -11.54 2.07
CA ALA A 484 -5.25 -10.34 2.67
C ALA A 484 -5.36 -10.39 4.21
N GLY A 485 -5.01 -11.53 4.82
CA GLY A 485 -4.88 -11.66 6.28
C GLY A 485 -3.87 -10.71 6.92
N ILE A 486 -2.88 -10.22 6.16
CA ILE A 486 -1.92 -9.23 6.66
C ILE A 486 -2.51 -7.83 6.81
N GLU A 487 -3.65 -7.55 6.15
CA GLU A 487 -4.20 -6.21 6.15
C GLU A 487 -4.59 -5.77 7.56
N SER A 488 -5.11 -6.68 8.40
CA SER A 488 -5.44 -6.36 9.80
C SER A 488 -4.25 -6.24 10.74
N PHE A 489 -3.04 -6.46 10.23
CA PHE A 489 -1.80 -6.31 10.97
C PHE A 489 -1.14 -4.98 10.61
N ILE A 490 -0.95 -4.76 9.31
CA ILE A 490 -0.55 -3.48 8.71
C ILE A 490 -1.13 -3.43 7.29
N SER A 491 -2.03 -2.50 6.97
CA SER A 491 -2.67 -2.41 5.63
C SER A 491 -1.94 -1.45 4.70
N THR A 492 -0.87 -1.92 4.05
CA THR A 492 -0.10 -1.13 3.07
C THR A 492 0.19 -1.92 1.79
N MET A 493 0.65 -1.21 0.75
CA MET A 493 1.24 -1.85 -0.44
C MET A 493 2.45 -2.72 -0.06
N GLU A 494 3.31 -2.26 0.84
CA GLU A 494 4.52 -3.00 1.20
C GLU A 494 4.19 -4.31 1.92
N THR A 495 3.31 -4.27 2.93
CA THR A 495 2.96 -5.47 3.70
C THR A 495 2.15 -6.45 2.87
N SER A 496 1.26 -5.97 1.99
CA SER A 496 0.62 -6.81 0.98
C SER A 496 1.65 -7.52 0.09
N SER A 497 2.68 -6.79 -0.35
CA SER A 497 3.80 -7.35 -1.12
C SER A 497 4.62 -8.37 -0.31
N LEU A 498 4.91 -8.09 0.97
CA LEU A 498 5.59 -9.00 1.89
C LEU A 498 4.83 -10.31 2.07
N MET A 499 3.51 -10.26 2.24
CA MET A 499 2.70 -11.47 2.33
C MET A 499 2.75 -12.27 1.03
N GLY A 500 2.69 -11.61 -0.12
CA GLY A 500 2.86 -12.28 -1.42
C GLY A 500 4.24 -12.93 -1.58
N LYS A 501 5.30 -12.24 -1.17
CA LYS A 501 6.68 -12.76 -1.10
C LYS A 501 6.79 -13.98 -0.20
N ASN A 502 6.20 -13.92 1.01
CA ASN A 502 6.22 -14.99 1.98
C ASN A 502 5.51 -16.25 1.48
N ILE A 503 4.29 -16.09 0.94
CA ILE A 503 3.52 -17.21 0.36
C ILE A 503 4.26 -17.82 -0.83
N ALA A 504 4.84 -17.00 -1.72
CA ALA A 504 5.63 -17.49 -2.84
C ALA A 504 6.79 -18.38 -2.38
N ARG A 505 7.47 -17.99 -1.28
CA ARG A 505 8.56 -18.77 -0.71
C ARG A 505 8.06 -20.10 -0.12
N LEU A 506 6.99 -20.06 0.68
CA LEU A 506 6.39 -21.26 1.27
C LEU A 506 5.93 -22.27 0.21
N MET A 507 5.34 -21.80 -0.88
CA MET A 507 4.92 -22.65 -2.01
C MET A 507 6.11 -23.36 -2.65
N VAL A 508 7.15 -22.61 -3.03
CA VAL A 508 8.33 -23.17 -3.69
C VAL A 508 9.08 -24.16 -2.80
N ASP A 509 9.25 -23.84 -1.51
CA ASP A 509 9.89 -24.76 -0.56
C ASP A 509 9.04 -26.03 -0.36
N GLY A 510 7.71 -25.93 -0.45
CA GLY A 510 6.79 -27.08 -0.40
C GLY A 510 6.77 -27.94 -1.67
N TRP A 511 7.35 -27.49 -2.79
CA TRP A 511 7.46 -28.30 -4.00
C TRP A 511 8.71 -29.20 -4.03
N GLU A 512 9.64 -28.98 -3.10
CA GLU A 512 10.85 -29.81 -2.96
C GLU A 512 10.63 -31.08 -2.11
N SER A 513 9.51 -31.17 -1.39
CA SER A 513 9.20 -32.29 -0.48
C SER A 513 8.59 -33.51 -1.16
#